data_AF-A0A9R1UT60-F1
#
_entry.id   AF-A0A9R1UT60-F1
#
_cell.length_a   1.000
_cell.length_b   1.000
_cell.length_c   1.000
_cell.angle_alpha   90.00
_cell.angle_beta   90.00
_cell.angle_gamma   90.00
#
_symmetry.space_group_name_H-M   'P 1'
#
loop_
_entity.id
_entity.type
_entity.pdbx_description
1 polymer ?
#
loop_
_entity_poly.entity_id
_entity_poly.type
_entity_poly.pdbx_seq_one_letter_code
_entity_poly.pdbx_strand_id
1 'polypeptide(L)'
;MDNCDWWIRATKHSTTDTCQVVKLSEKQTCSHTQLPNENVLCHFLKGILVDSTDSMLWRKQIQRTLNNRLCVHISYWKAWNPKMYDLNLLRGTHEEGFQRQLLYCCNLEKKNLGAVTHIKMSDDNKFEYFFIAIGCAVRALQICLRPIIIIDGTHLKGKYLGTIFLVVGMDGNNQILPIAFGVGKTESGESWIWFLSRLKE
;
A
#
# COMPACT_ATOMS: atom_id res chain seq x y z
N MET A 1 26.21 10.34 31.95
CA MET A 1 26.41 8.98 31.39
C MET A 1 27.50 8.31 32.22
N ASP A 2 27.39 8.43 33.53
CA ASP A 2 28.60 8.47 34.36
C ASP A 2 28.61 7.18 35.19
N ASN A 3 29.30 6.16 34.66
CA ASN A 3 29.53 4.77 35.15
C ASN A 3 29.06 3.61 34.26
N CYS A 4 29.03 3.76 32.93
CA CYS A 4 28.90 2.59 32.06
C CYS A 4 30.28 2.05 31.65
N ASP A 5 30.57 0.79 32.01
CA ASP A 5 31.80 0.10 31.57
C ASP A 5 31.72 -0.37 30.11
N TRP A 6 30.55 -0.25 29.47
CA TRP A 6 30.30 -0.69 28.10
C TRP A 6 30.78 0.35 27.09
N TRP A 7 31.62 -0.08 26.16
CA TRP A 7 32.04 0.72 25.01
C TRP A 7 32.54 -0.17 23.88
N ILE A 8 32.45 0.36 22.65
CA ILE A 8 32.98 -0.28 21.46
C ILE A 8 33.85 0.72 20.71
N ARG A 9 35.01 0.27 20.23
CA ARG A 9 35.87 1.02 19.32
C ARG A 9 35.88 0.31 17.98
N ALA A 10 35.42 1.01 16.95
CA ALA A 10 35.50 0.55 15.57
C ALA A 10 36.34 1.52 14.73
N THR A 11 37.03 0.98 13.73
CA THR A 11 37.80 1.75 12.74
C THR A 11 37.24 1.47 11.35
N LYS A 12 36.99 2.53 10.57
CA LYS A 12 36.59 2.40 9.18
C LYS A 12 37.76 1.90 8.35
N HIS A 13 37.54 0.95 7.45
CA HIS A 13 38.54 0.58 6.46
C HIS A 13 38.79 1.74 5.50
N SER A 14 40.05 1.96 5.14
CA SER A 14 40.44 3.05 4.24
C SER A 14 39.87 2.90 2.84
N THR A 15 39.62 1.67 2.39
CA THR A 15 39.24 1.34 1.01
C THR A 15 37.77 0.93 0.84
N THR A 16 37.06 0.65 1.92
CA THR A 16 35.67 0.14 1.87
C THR A 16 34.78 0.90 2.83
N ASP A 17 33.47 0.87 2.56
CA ASP A 17 32.48 1.51 3.44
C ASP A 17 32.13 0.65 4.67
N THR A 18 33.06 -0.20 5.09
CA THR A 18 32.90 -1.13 6.21
C THR A 18 33.74 -0.70 7.40
N CYS A 19 33.22 -0.95 8.60
CA CYS A 19 33.92 -0.71 9.86
C CYS A 19 34.32 -2.04 10.50
N GLN A 20 35.53 -2.11 11.04
CA GLN A 20 36.00 -3.23 11.84
C GLN A 20 35.95 -2.86 13.32
N VAL A 21 35.40 -3.75 14.15
CA VAL A 21 35.47 -3.61 15.61
C VAL A 21 36.88 -3.99 16.07
N VAL A 22 37.56 -3.05 16.74
CA VAL A 22 38.95 -3.20 17.20
C VAL A 22 39.02 -3.59 18.67
N LYS A 23 38.12 -3.03 19.49
CA LYS A 23 38.00 -3.36 20.92
C LYS A 23 36.54 -3.27 21.36
N LEU A 24 36.15 -4.16 22.25
CA LEU A 24 34.82 -4.24 22.84
C LEU A 24 34.93 -4.48 24.35
N SER A 25 34.20 -3.69 25.12
CA SER A 25 33.94 -3.94 26.54
C SER A 25 32.45 -4.29 26.68
N GLU A 26 32.16 -5.54 27.03
CA GLU A 26 30.80 -6.09 27.02
C GLU A 26 30.01 -5.83 28.30
N LYS A 27 30.67 -5.35 29.36
CA LYS A 27 30.05 -5.20 30.67
C LYS A 27 29.10 -4.00 30.68
N GLN A 28 27.81 -4.27 30.49
CA GLN A 28 26.76 -3.26 30.66
C GLN A 28 26.40 -3.09 32.14
N THR A 29 26.67 -1.90 32.66
CA THR A 29 26.21 -1.45 34.00
C THR A 29 25.14 -0.36 33.92
N CYS A 30 24.87 0.19 32.74
CA CYS A 30 23.85 1.23 32.57
C CYS A 30 22.44 0.64 32.35
N SER A 31 21.44 1.25 32.98
CA SER A 31 20.01 0.94 32.81
C SER A 31 19.34 1.69 31.65
N HIS A 32 20.06 2.59 30.97
CA HIS A 32 19.50 3.41 29.89
C HIS A 32 19.53 2.66 28.55
N THR A 33 18.36 2.18 28.12
CA THR A 33 18.16 1.69 26.77
C THR A 33 17.87 2.88 25.83
N GLN A 34 18.80 3.21 24.93
CA GLN A 34 18.46 4.09 23.81
C GLN A 34 17.63 3.32 22.80
N LEU A 35 16.49 3.89 22.40
CA LEU A 35 15.66 3.28 21.37
C LEU A 35 16.37 3.40 20.01
N PRO A 36 16.34 2.33 19.19
CA PRO A 36 16.88 2.38 17.84
C PRO A 36 16.19 3.47 17.01
N ASN A 37 16.96 4.14 16.16
CA ASN A 37 16.44 5.09 15.19
C ASN A 37 15.76 4.37 14.00
N GLU A 38 15.06 5.12 13.15
CA GLU A 38 14.30 4.54 12.04
C GLU A 38 15.19 3.78 11.04
N ASN A 39 16.41 4.25 10.77
CA ASN A 39 17.34 3.59 9.85
C ASN A 39 17.74 2.19 10.32
N VAL A 40 18.02 2.05 11.63
CA VAL A 40 18.32 0.74 12.25
C VAL A 40 17.11 -0.18 12.13
N LEU A 41 15.91 0.32 12.43
CA LEU A 41 14.66 -0.46 12.33
C LEU A 41 14.35 -0.89 10.88
N CYS A 42 14.54 -0.02 9.89
CA CYS A 42 14.44 -0.35 8.46
C CYS A 42 15.37 -1.52 8.11
N HIS A 43 16.63 -1.47 8.54
CA HIS A 43 17.62 -2.51 8.24
C HIS A 43 17.20 -3.88 8.79
N PHE A 44 16.80 -3.95 10.06
CA PHE A 44 16.33 -5.21 10.66
C PHE A 44 15.03 -5.72 10.01
N LEU A 45 14.14 -4.81 9.61
CA LEU A 45 12.90 -5.19 8.92
C LEU A 45 13.14 -5.79 7.54
N LYS A 46 14.14 -5.30 6.79
CA LYS A 46 14.53 -5.92 5.52
C LYS A 46 14.95 -7.37 5.71
N GLY A 47 15.77 -7.66 6.72
CA GLY A 47 16.13 -9.05 7.06
C GLY A 47 14.90 -9.90 7.41
N ILE A 48 13.99 -9.37 8.24
CA ILE A 48 12.74 -10.07 8.61
C ILE A 48 11.86 -10.36 7.38
N LEU A 49 11.74 -9.40 6.46
CA LEU A 49 10.90 -9.53 5.25
C LEU A 49 11.47 -10.53 4.24
N VAL A 50 12.81 -10.63 4.15
CA VAL A 50 13.49 -11.61 3.29
C VAL A 50 13.36 -13.03 3.87
N ASP A 51 13.46 -13.17 5.20
CA ASP A 51 13.30 -14.46 5.89
C ASP A 51 11.83 -14.93 5.88
N SER A 52 10.87 -14.02 5.79
CA SER A 52 9.44 -14.34 5.73
C SER A 52 9.00 -14.61 4.29
N THR A 53 8.62 -15.85 3.97
CA THR A 53 7.90 -16.18 2.72
C THR A 53 6.52 -15.52 2.63
N ASP A 54 6.07 -14.91 3.72
CA ASP A 54 4.76 -14.30 3.84
C ASP A 54 4.81 -12.78 3.60
N SER A 55 4.32 -12.36 2.44
CA SER A 55 4.19 -10.94 2.06
C SER A 55 3.30 -10.13 3.01
N MET A 56 2.54 -10.81 3.90
CA MET A 56 1.50 -10.21 4.71
C MET A 56 1.79 -10.26 6.21
N LEU A 57 3.01 -9.90 6.63
CA LEU A 57 3.30 -9.70 8.06
C LEU A 57 2.37 -8.65 8.67
N TRP A 58 1.58 -9.09 9.66
CA TRP A 58 0.64 -8.25 10.39
C TRP A 58 1.39 -7.26 11.29
N ARG A 59 0.81 -6.07 11.49
CA ARG A 59 1.44 -4.96 12.20
C ARG A 59 1.94 -5.33 13.61
N LYS A 60 1.16 -6.13 14.35
CA LYS A 60 1.54 -6.64 15.67
C LYS A 60 2.65 -7.70 15.61
N GLN A 61 2.72 -8.50 14.55
CA GLN A 61 3.81 -9.46 14.37
C GLN A 61 5.13 -8.71 14.16
N ILE A 62 5.13 -7.66 13.33
CA ILE A 62 6.31 -6.80 13.12
C ILE A 62 6.83 -6.24 14.44
N GLN A 63 5.94 -5.67 15.26
CA GLN A 63 6.32 -5.14 16.57
C GLN A 63 6.89 -6.23 17.49
N ARG A 64 6.24 -7.40 17.57
CA ARG A 64 6.72 -8.53 18.38
C ARG A 64 8.08 -9.03 17.92
N THR A 65 8.27 -9.21 16.62
CA THR A 65 9.53 -9.68 16.05
C THR A 65 10.66 -8.68 16.30
N LEU A 66 10.40 -7.39 16.13
CA LEU A 66 11.39 -6.35 16.44
C LEU A 66 11.73 -6.29 17.93
N ASN A 67 10.73 -6.35 18.81
CA ASN A 67 10.96 -6.36 20.25
C ASN A 67 11.77 -7.59 20.69
N ASN A 68 11.47 -8.77 20.12
CA ASN A 68 12.17 -10.01 20.44
C ASN A 68 13.60 -10.02 19.89
N ARG A 69 13.84 -9.54 18.66
CA ARG A 69 15.18 -9.53 18.05
C ARG A 69 16.10 -8.49 18.69
N LEU A 70 15.56 -7.34 19.10
CA LEU A 70 16.34 -6.22 19.62
C LEU A 70 16.33 -6.15 21.16
N CYS A 71 15.53 -7.00 21.83
CA CYS A 71 15.35 -7.01 23.27
C CYS A 71 14.96 -5.64 23.86
N VAL A 72 14.22 -4.84 23.08
CA VAL A 72 13.76 -3.50 23.48
C VAL A 72 12.26 -3.35 23.25
N HIS A 73 11.60 -2.53 24.08
CA HIS A 73 10.19 -2.21 23.87
C HIS A 73 10.02 -1.10 22.81
N ILE A 74 9.75 -1.48 21.57
CA ILE A 74 9.43 -0.57 20.47
C ILE A 74 7.92 -0.35 20.45
N SER A 75 7.51 0.92 20.39
CA SER A 75 6.09 1.26 20.25
C SER A 75 5.58 0.81 18.89
N TYR A 76 4.28 0.52 18.82
CA TYR A 76 3.63 0.05 17.60
C TYR A 76 3.91 0.94 16.38
N TRP A 77 3.81 2.26 16.52
CA TRP A 77 4.08 3.21 15.43
C TRP A 77 5.55 3.22 15.01
N LYS A 78 6.49 3.18 15.95
CA LYS A 78 7.93 3.08 15.64
C LYS A 78 8.28 1.79 14.89
N ALA A 79 7.58 0.69 15.18
CA ALA A 79 7.77 -0.58 14.48
C ALA A 79 7.12 -0.58 13.06
N TRP A 80 6.05 0.18 12.86
CA TRP A 80 5.30 0.21 11.61
C TRP A 80 5.83 1.22 10.58
N ASN A 81 6.32 2.38 11.04
CA ASN A 81 6.86 3.45 10.19
C ASN A 81 7.88 2.96 9.15
N PRO A 82 8.87 2.12 9.49
CA PRO A 82 9.88 1.69 8.51
C PRO A 82 9.27 0.88 7.36
N LYS A 83 8.27 0.03 7.64
CA LYS A 83 7.56 -0.72 6.60
C LYS A 83 6.74 0.21 5.70
N MET A 84 6.12 1.26 6.25
CA MET A 84 5.44 2.27 5.45
C MET A 84 6.42 3.04 4.57
N TYR A 85 7.60 3.38 5.09
CA TYR A 85 8.66 4.02 4.32
C TYR A 85 9.14 3.14 3.16
N ASP A 86 9.46 1.87 3.42
CA ASP A 86 9.88 0.93 2.38
C ASP A 86 8.77 0.69 1.34
N LEU A 87 7.50 0.60 1.76
CA LEU A 87 6.36 0.48 0.83
C LEU A 87 6.20 1.71 -0.06
N ASN A 88 6.36 2.91 0.50
CA ASN A 88 6.31 4.16 -0.28
C ASN A 88 7.48 4.24 -1.26
N LEU A 89 8.67 3.77 -0.89
CA LEU A 89 9.82 3.73 -1.78
C LEU A 89 9.61 2.75 -2.96
N LEU A 90 8.99 1.60 -2.70
CA LEU A 90 8.73 0.57 -3.71
C LEU A 90 7.54 0.88 -4.63
N ARG A 91 6.43 1.38 -4.06
CA ARG A 91 5.15 1.54 -4.78
C ARG A 91 4.83 3.00 -5.12
N GLY A 92 5.60 3.95 -4.59
CA GLY A 92 5.23 5.35 -4.55
C GLY A 92 4.25 5.65 -3.42
N THR A 93 4.00 6.93 -3.23
CA THR A 93 3.00 7.44 -2.30
C THR A 93 1.59 7.33 -2.88
N HIS A 94 0.57 7.44 -2.02
CA HIS A 94 -0.82 7.48 -2.47
C HIS A 94 -1.07 8.67 -3.41
N GLU A 95 -0.48 9.83 -3.11
CA GLU A 95 -0.57 11.07 -3.89
C GLU A 95 -0.01 10.91 -5.30
N GLU A 96 1.17 10.31 -5.43
CA GLU A 96 1.75 9.98 -6.73
C GLU A 96 0.85 9.03 -7.52
N GLY A 97 0.18 8.09 -6.84
CA GLY A 97 -0.82 7.21 -7.44
C GLY A 97 -1.99 7.99 -8.05
N PHE A 98 -2.58 8.93 -7.31
CA PHE A 98 -3.67 9.78 -7.81
C PHE A 98 -3.20 10.67 -8.98
N GLN A 99 -1.99 11.23 -8.93
CA GLN A 99 -1.44 12.04 -10.03
C GLN A 99 -1.25 11.22 -11.31
N ARG A 100 -0.87 9.93 -11.19
CA ARG A 100 -0.68 9.03 -12.34
C ARG A 100 -1.99 8.48 -12.89
N GLN A 101 -3.12 8.66 -12.20
CA GLN A 101 -4.40 8.07 -12.57
C GLN A 101 -4.89 8.54 -13.95
N LEU A 102 -4.73 9.82 -14.27
CA LEU A 102 -5.06 10.37 -15.60
C LEU A 102 -4.25 9.70 -16.71
N LEU A 103 -2.93 9.55 -16.50
CA LEU A 103 -2.04 8.90 -17.45
C LEU A 103 -2.40 7.43 -17.63
N TYR A 104 -2.75 6.74 -16.54
CA TYR A 104 -3.22 5.36 -16.60
C TYR A 104 -4.48 5.23 -17.45
N CYS A 105 -5.48 6.09 -17.23
CA CYS A 105 -6.72 6.10 -17.99
C CYS A 105 -6.48 6.32 -19.49
N CYS A 106 -5.69 7.34 -19.83
CA CYS A 106 -5.33 7.62 -21.21
C CYS A 106 -4.64 6.42 -21.89
N ASN A 107 -3.73 5.75 -21.18
CA ASN A 107 -3.05 4.57 -21.71
C ASN A 107 -3.99 3.36 -21.83
N LEU A 108 -4.91 3.18 -20.89
CA LEU A 108 -5.88 2.10 -20.93
C LEU A 108 -6.79 2.23 -22.13
N GLU A 109 -7.36 3.40 -22.38
CA GLU A 109 -8.24 3.65 -23.53
C GLU A 109 -7.51 3.43 -24.86
N LYS A 110 -6.22 3.82 -24.93
CA LYS A 110 -5.37 3.58 -26.12
C LYS A 110 -5.05 2.10 -26.35
N LYS A 111 -4.87 1.33 -25.27
CA LYS A 111 -4.40 -0.07 -25.35
C LYS A 111 -5.52 -1.10 -25.30
N ASN A 112 -6.67 -0.74 -24.75
CA ASN A 112 -7.84 -1.60 -24.63
C ASN A 112 -9.01 -0.93 -25.34
N LEU A 113 -9.20 -1.28 -26.62
CA LEU A 113 -10.26 -0.73 -27.44
C LEU A 113 -11.62 -0.88 -26.73
N GLY A 114 -12.42 0.18 -26.69
CA GLY A 114 -13.72 0.19 -26.03
C GLY A 114 -13.67 0.27 -24.50
N ALA A 115 -12.49 0.44 -23.89
CA ALA A 115 -12.42 0.87 -22.50
C ALA A 115 -12.95 2.30 -22.37
N VAL A 116 -13.63 2.56 -21.26
CA VAL A 116 -14.22 3.87 -20.95
C VAL A 116 -13.73 4.30 -19.59
N THR A 117 -13.22 5.52 -19.46
CA THR A 117 -12.81 6.06 -18.16
C THR A 117 -13.40 7.43 -17.90
N HIS A 118 -13.71 7.72 -16.64
CA HIS A 118 -14.11 9.05 -16.20
C HIS A 118 -13.44 9.41 -14.88
N ILE A 119 -12.96 10.64 -14.80
CA ILE A 119 -12.45 11.23 -13.56
C ILE A 119 -13.21 12.52 -13.32
N LYS A 120 -13.81 12.66 -12.14
CA LYS A 120 -14.39 13.92 -11.67
C LYS A 120 -13.51 14.50 -10.58
N MET A 121 -13.12 15.75 -10.80
CA MET A 121 -12.37 16.58 -9.87
C MET A 121 -13.30 17.65 -9.31
N SER A 122 -13.03 18.11 -8.10
CA SER A 122 -13.64 19.31 -7.52
C SER A 122 -13.08 20.56 -8.18
N ASP A 123 -13.68 21.72 -7.89
CA ASP A 123 -13.18 23.03 -8.33
C ASP A 123 -11.75 23.30 -7.80
N ASP A 124 -11.42 22.80 -6.61
CA ASP A 124 -10.07 22.85 -6.03
C ASP A 124 -9.05 21.85 -6.64
N ASN A 125 -9.36 21.20 -7.77
CA ASN A 125 -8.57 20.10 -8.35
C ASN A 125 -8.32 18.91 -7.40
N LYS A 126 -9.28 18.60 -6.54
CA LYS A 126 -9.22 17.39 -5.70
C LYS A 126 -10.00 16.27 -6.37
N PHE A 127 -9.44 15.07 -6.31
CA PHE A 127 -10.11 13.87 -6.78
C PHE A 127 -11.43 13.63 -6.01
N GLU A 128 -12.53 13.42 -6.73
CA GLU A 128 -13.83 13.13 -6.12
C GLU A 128 -14.41 11.78 -6.55
N TYR A 129 -14.41 11.53 -7.86
CA TYR A 129 -14.98 10.30 -8.41
C TYR A 129 -14.13 9.73 -9.54
N PHE A 130 -14.13 8.40 -9.64
CA PHE A 130 -13.48 7.65 -10.68
C PHE A 130 -14.42 6.60 -11.24
N PHE A 131 -14.34 6.35 -12.54
CA PHE A 131 -14.98 5.25 -13.21
C PHE A 131 -14.05 4.67 -14.28
N ILE A 132 -14.09 3.35 -14.42
CA ILE A 132 -13.38 2.60 -15.44
C ILE A 132 -14.23 1.39 -15.83
N ALA A 133 -14.52 1.26 -17.11
CA ALA A 133 -15.07 0.05 -17.71
C ALA A 133 -14.02 -0.58 -18.63
N ILE A 134 -13.83 -1.89 -18.50
CA ILE A 134 -12.81 -2.62 -19.27
C ILE A 134 -13.42 -3.04 -20.61
N GLY A 135 -12.86 -2.54 -21.72
CA GLY A 135 -13.47 -2.70 -23.05
C GLY A 135 -13.73 -4.15 -23.46
N CYS A 136 -12.79 -5.06 -23.16
CA CYS A 136 -13.02 -6.49 -23.42
C CYS A 136 -14.16 -7.09 -22.57
N ALA A 137 -14.33 -6.64 -21.33
CA ALA A 137 -15.42 -7.09 -20.46
C ALA A 137 -16.78 -6.51 -20.89
N VAL A 138 -16.81 -5.25 -21.34
CA VAL A 138 -18.01 -4.63 -21.93
C VAL A 138 -18.47 -5.41 -23.16
N ARG A 139 -17.55 -5.81 -24.05
CA ARG A 139 -17.89 -6.69 -25.19
C ARG A 139 -18.36 -8.06 -24.75
N ALA A 140 -17.70 -8.65 -23.74
CA ALA A 140 -18.11 -9.94 -23.20
C ALA A 140 -19.54 -9.88 -22.64
N LEU A 141 -19.92 -8.78 -21.99
CA LEU A 141 -21.29 -8.57 -21.49
C LEU A 141 -22.34 -8.69 -22.61
N GLN A 142 -22.03 -8.22 -23.82
CA GLN A 142 -22.95 -8.22 -24.95
C GLN A 142 -23.04 -9.58 -25.66
N ILE A 143 -21.99 -10.39 -25.61
CA ILE A 143 -21.85 -11.59 -26.46
C ILE A 143 -21.85 -12.90 -25.66
N CYS A 144 -21.22 -12.91 -24.49
CA CYS A 144 -20.85 -14.14 -23.78
C CYS A 144 -21.42 -14.23 -22.36
N LEU A 145 -21.74 -13.11 -21.71
CA LEU A 145 -22.28 -13.11 -20.35
C LEU A 145 -23.81 -13.21 -20.36
N ARG A 146 -24.36 -13.66 -19.24
CA ARG A 146 -25.79 -13.60 -18.95
C ARG A 146 -26.24 -12.13 -18.90
N PRO A 147 -27.50 -11.81 -19.25
CA PRO A 147 -28.03 -10.45 -19.22
C PRO A 147 -28.36 -9.98 -17.79
N ILE A 148 -27.40 -10.18 -16.87
CA ILE A 148 -27.50 -9.86 -15.45
C ILE A 148 -26.14 -9.29 -15.03
N ILE A 149 -26.19 -8.13 -14.38
CA ILE A 149 -25.04 -7.54 -13.71
C ILE A 149 -25.31 -7.50 -12.21
N ILE A 150 -24.25 -7.68 -11.43
CA ILE A 150 -24.28 -7.55 -9.97
C ILE A 150 -23.38 -6.36 -9.63
N ILE A 151 -23.88 -5.50 -8.75
CA ILE A 151 -23.19 -4.29 -8.32
C ILE A 151 -23.09 -4.30 -6.81
N ASP A 152 -21.89 -4.02 -6.30
CA ASP A 152 -21.63 -3.90 -4.88
C ASP A 152 -20.71 -2.71 -4.57
N GLY A 153 -20.82 -2.19 -3.35
CA GLY A 153 -20.00 -1.10 -2.83
C GLY A 153 -19.27 -1.54 -1.57
N THR A 154 -17.98 -1.20 -1.44
CA THR A 154 -17.25 -1.44 -0.19
C THR A 154 -16.41 -0.24 0.23
N HIS A 155 -16.35 0.01 1.54
CA HIS A 155 -15.63 1.15 2.08
C HIS A 155 -14.11 0.93 2.03
N LEU A 156 -13.42 1.90 1.45
CA LEU A 156 -11.96 1.95 1.44
C LEU A 156 -11.44 2.23 2.85
N LYS A 157 -10.38 1.51 3.23
CA LYS A 157 -9.64 1.72 4.48
C LYS A 157 -8.24 2.23 4.14
N GLY A 158 -7.85 3.36 4.72
CA GLY A 158 -6.52 3.92 4.49
C GLY A 158 -6.45 5.41 4.80
N LYS A 159 -5.44 6.07 4.24
CA LYS A 159 -5.25 7.53 4.34
C LYS A 159 -6.41 8.29 3.69
N TYR A 160 -6.88 7.80 2.55
CA TYR A 160 -8.02 8.33 1.83
C TYR A 160 -9.18 7.37 1.98
N LEU A 161 -10.24 7.85 2.61
CA LEU A 161 -11.50 7.12 2.70
C LEU A 161 -12.26 7.26 1.37
N GLY A 162 -13.26 6.41 1.20
CA GLY A 162 -14.04 6.35 -0.02
C GLY A 162 -14.90 5.11 -0.06
N THR A 163 -15.65 4.96 -1.14
CA THR A 163 -16.35 3.72 -1.46
C THR A 163 -15.92 3.29 -2.85
N ILE A 164 -15.44 2.06 -2.97
CA ILE A 164 -15.18 1.44 -4.26
C ILE A 164 -16.46 0.73 -4.69
N PHE A 165 -16.89 1.00 -5.91
CA PHE A 165 -18.02 0.34 -6.56
C PHE A 165 -17.47 -0.68 -7.55
N LEU A 166 -18.08 -1.86 -7.58
CA LEU A 166 -17.69 -2.94 -8.47
C LEU A 166 -18.92 -3.43 -9.22
N VAL A 167 -18.79 -3.56 -10.54
CA VAL A 167 -19.79 -4.20 -11.40
C VAL A 167 -19.18 -5.46 -11.96
N VAL A 168 -19.89 -6.58 -11.76
CA VAL A 168 -19.51 -7.87 -12.33
C VAL A 168 -20.66 -8.44 -13.16
N GLY A 169 -20.31 -9.22 -14.18
CA GLY A 169 -21.25 -10.10 -14.87
C GLY A 169 -20.89 -11.56 -14.64
N MET A 170 -21.79 -12.45 -15.03
CA MET A 170 -21.58 -13.90 -14.94
C MET A 170 -21.79 -14.57 -16.29
N ASP A 171 -20.94 -15.54 -16.61
CA ASP A 171 -21.08 -16.32 -17.84
C ASP A 171 -22.01 -17.54 -17.67
N GLY A 172 -22.20 -18.31 -18.74
CA GLY A 172 -22.98 -19.55 -18.73
C GLY A 172 -22.44 -20.63 -17.78
N ASN A 173 -21.15 -20.54 -17.40
CA ASN A 173 -20.45 -21.46 -16.51
C ASN A 173 -20.30 -20.90 -15.08
N ASN A 174 -21.10 -19.90 -14.71
CA ASN A 174 -21.11 -19.25 -13.39
C ASN A 174 -19.76 -18.64 -12.99
N GLN A 175 -18.90 -18.29 -13.96
CA GLN A 175 -17.68 -17.53 -13.71
C GLN A 175 -18.00 -16.05 -13.64
N ILE A 176 -17.36 -15.36 -12.70
CA ILE A 176 -17.55 -13.93 -12.46
C ILE A 176 -16.50 -13.15 -13.26
N LEU A 177 -16.95 -12.21 -14.09
CA LEU A 177 -16.09 -11.28 -14.83
C LEU A 177 -16.30 -9.85 -14.32
N PRO A 178 -15.27 -9.18 -13.78
CA PRO A 178 -15.32 -7.75 -13.50
C PRO A 178 -15.47 -6.93 -14.78
N ILE A 179 -16.49 -6.08 -14.83
CA ILE A 179 -16.83 -5.27 -16.00
C ILE A 179 -16.33 -3.84 -15.81
N ALA A 180 -16.70 -3.24 -14.68
CA ALA A 180 -16.38 -1.86 -14.36
C ALA A 180 -16.11 -1.68 -12.87
N PHE A 181 -15.32 -0.65 -12.56
CA PHE A 181 -15.00 -0.22 -11.21
C PHE A 181 -15.24 1.27 -11.10
N GLY A 182 -15.55 1.73 -9.90
CA GLY A 182 -15.61 3.14 -9.60
C GLY A 182 -15.14 3.44 -8.19
N VAL A 183 -14.81 4.70 -7.95
CA VAL A 183 -14.51 5.21 -6.61
C VAL A 183 -15.34 6.46 -6.40
N GLY A 184 -16.01 6.57 -5.26
CA GLY A 184 -16.69 7.78 -4.83
C GLY A 184 -16.29 8.19 -3.41
N LYS A 185 -16.69 9.39 -3.02
CA LYS A 185 -16.37 9.98 -1.71
C LYS A 185 -16.89 9.16 -0.54
N THR A 186 -18.13 8.69 -0.64
CA THR A 186 -18.85 7.91 0.39
C THR A 186 -19.89 7.02 -0.29
N GLU A 187 -20.49 6.10 0.44
CA GLU A 187 -21.62 5.31 -0.05
C GLU A 187 -22.91 6.13 0.07
N SER A 188 -23.01 7.18 -0.75
CA SER A 188 -24.14 8.10 -0.79
C SER A 188 -24.96 7.93 -2.06
N GLY A 189 -26.22 8.37 -2.03
CA GLY A 189 -27.07 8.41 -3.22
C GLY A 189 -26.43 9.17 -4.37
N GLU A 190 -25.74 10.29 -4.10
CA GLU A 190 -25.00 11.04 -5.13
C GLU A 190 -23.88 10.22 -5.77
N SER A 191 -23.12 9.48 -4.97
CA SER A 191 -22.02 8.63 -5.46
C SER A 191 -22.56 7.48 -6.32
N TRP A 192 -23.65 6.85 -5.87
CA TRP A 192 -24.35 5.82 -6.63
C TRP A 192 -24.93 6.36 -7.93
N ILE A 193 -25.61 7.51 -7.91
CA ILE A 193 -26.18 8.15 -9.11
C ILE A 193 -25.07 8.47 -10.11
N TRP A 194 -23.97 9.05 -9.65
CA TRP A 194 -22.84 9.36 -10.53
C TRP A 194 -22.28 8.07 -11.14
N PHE A 195 -22.00 7.05 -10.33
CA PHE A 195 -21.45 5.77 -10.79
C PHE A 195 -22.37 5.07 -11.81
N LEU A 196 -23.66 4.94 -11.49
CA LEU A 196 -24.65 4.33 -12.37
C LEU A 196 -24.88 5.15 -13.64
N SER A 197 -24.74 6.48 -13.59
CA SER A 197 -24.80 7.31 -14.79
C SER A 197 -23.65 6.98 -15.76
N ARG A 198 -22.43 6.76 -15.25
CA ARG A 198 -21.28 6.37 -16.06
C ARG A 198 -21.41 4.95 -16.59
N LEU A 199 -22.00 4.05 -15.81
CA LEU A 199 -22.25 2.66 -16.22
C LEU A 199 -23.29 2.54 -17.34
N LYS A 200 -24.24 3.46 -17.39
CA LYS A 200 -25.31 3.49 -18.40
C LYS A 200 -24.82 3.97 -19.77
N GLU A 201 -23.82 4.84 -19.80
CA GLU A 201 -23.20 5.37 -21.03
C GLU A 201 -22.50 4.26 -21.84
#